data_AF-A0A3B4A595-F1
#
_entry.id   AF-A0A3B4A595-F1
#
_cell.length_a   1.000
_cell.length_b   1.000
_cell.length_c   1.000
_cell.angle_alpha   90.00
_cell.angle_beta   90.00
_cell.angle_gamma   90.00
#
_symmetry.space_group_name_H-M   'P 1'
#
loop_
_entity.id
_entity.type
_entity.pdbx_description
1 polymer ?
#
loop_
_entity_poly.entity_id
_entity_poly.type
_entity_poly.pdbx_seq_one_letter_code
_entity_poly.pdbx_strand_id
1 'polypeptide(L)' 'SVCPLYAGLELSWHVRVVSAQVYTIVKNRKIYHYERVLAFLEHIHTLLPTLVPAIKHMKIVFALLLSQKTA' A
#
# COMPACT_ATOMS: atom_id res chain seq x y z
N SER A 1 -14.74 3.54 26.46
CA SER A 1 -15.04 4.47 25.36
C SER A 1 -13.72 5.01 24.87
N VAL A 2 -13.22 4.56 23.71
CA VAL A 2 -11.94 5.05 23.16
C VAL A 2 -12.22 6.36 22.43
N CYS A 3 -11.51 7.43 22.79
CA CYS A 3 -11.72 8.76 22.22
C CYS A 3 -11.52 8.75 20.69
N PRO A 4 -12.44 9.34 19.90
CA PRO A 4 -12.36 9.33 18.43
C PRO A 4 -11.07 9.97 17.86
N LEU A 5 -10.46 10.91 18.60
CA LEU A 5 -9.15 11.50 18.27
C LEU A 5 -8.00 10.48 18.33
N TYR A 6 -8.06 9.53 19.27
CA TYR A 6 -7.04 8.49 19.42
C TYR A 6 -7.13 7.46 18.29
N ALA A 7 -8.35 7.11 17.88
CA ALA A 7 -8.59 6.22 16.73
C ALA A 7 -8.10 6.82 15.41
N GLY A 8 -8.28 8.13 15.19
CA GLY A 8 -7.79 8.83 13.99
C GLY A 8 -6.27 8.95 13.95
N LEU A 9 -5.62 9.26 15.09
CA LEU A 9 -4.16 9.31 15.18
C LEU A 9 -3.52 7.91 15.06
N GLU A 10 -4.11 6.90 15.68
CA GLU A 10 -3.70 5.48 15.55
C GLU A 10 -3.67 5.04 14.08
N LEU A 11 -4.76 5.32 13.35
CA LEU A 11 -4.83 5.04 11.93
C LEU A 11 -3.78 5.83 11.12
N SER A 12 -3.53 7.09 11.50
CA SER A 12 -2.64 7.98 10.76
C SER A 12 -1.17 7.58 10.86
N TRP A 13 -0.66 7.28 12.07
CA TRP A 13 0.73 6.84 12.23
C TRP A 13 0.95 5.47 11.58
N HIS A 14 -0.03 4.57 11.71
CA HIS A 14 0.05 3.23 11.17
C HIS A 14 0.18 3.25 9.64
N VAL A 15 -0.68 4.01 8.95
CA VAL A 15 -0.61 4.15 7.49
C VAL A 15 0.75 4.70 7.04
N ARG A 16 1.33 5.67 7.77
CA ARG A 16 2.65 6.21 7.45
C ARG A 16 3.76 5.17 7.61
N VAL A 17 3.75 4.41 8.71
CA VAL A 17 4.74 3.35 8.98
C VAL A 17 4.65 2.24 7.93
N VAL A 18 3.45 1.75 7.62
CA VAL A 18 3.27 0.70 6.62
C VAL A 18 3.65 1.22 5.22
N SER A 19 3.30 2.46 4.89
CA SER A 19 3.73 3.09 3.63
C SER A 19 5.25 3.14 3.50
N ALA A 20 5.98 3.49 4.57
CA ALA A 20 7.44 3.52 4.56
C ALA A 20 8.06 2.12 4.38
N GLN A 21 7.46 1.09 5.00
CA GLN A 21 7.88 -0.30 4.80
C GLN A 21 7.66 -0.76 3.36
N VAL A 22 6.47 -0.54 2.82
CA VAL A 22 6.11 -0.86 1.43
C VAL A 22 7.01 -0.12 0.44
N TYR A 23 7.26 1.17 0.66
CA TYR A 23 8.20 1.95 -0.14
C TYR A 23 9.60 1.34 -0.13
N THR A 24 10.09 0.88 1.03
CA THR A 24 11.41 0.25 1.16
C THR A 24 11.50 -1.09 0.42
N ILE A 25 10.41 -1.87 0.38
CA ILE A 25 10.32 -3.12 -0.39
C ILE A 25 10.47 -2.82 -1.89
N VAL A 26 9.68 -1.87 -2.40
CA VAL A 26 9.68 -1.50 -3.82
C VAL A 26 11.02 -0.87 -4.22
N LYS A 27 11.54 0.07 -3.42
CA LYS A 27 12.80 0.76 -3.68
C LYS A 27 13.98 -0.20 -3.80
N ASN A 28 14.04 -1.20 -2.92
CA ASN A 28 15.13 -2.19 -2.90
C ASN A 28 14.84 -3.42 -3.75
N ARG A 29 13.77 -3.42 -4.56
CA ARG A 29 13.34 -4.54 -5.42
C ARG A 29 13.31 -5.87 -4.66
N LYS A 30 12.75 -5.87 -3.44
CA LYS A 30 12.58 -7.10 -2.66
C LYS A 30 11.36 -7.87 -3.18
N ILE A 31 11.49 -8.47 -4.36
CA ILE A 31 10.38 -9.05 -5.15
C ILE A 31 9.62 -10.13 -4.37
N TYR A 32 10.32 -10.93 -3.55
CA TYR A 32 9.73 -11.91 -2.65
C TYR A 32 8.72 -11.31 -1.65
N HIS A 33 8.73 -10.00 -1.41
CA HIS A 33 7.79 -9.32 -0.52
C HIS A 33 6.74 -8.47 -1.25
N TYR A 34 6.62 -8.58 -2.58
CA TYR A 34 5.65 -7.80 -3.35
C TYR A 34 4.20 -8.15 -3.03
N GLU A 35 3.92 -9.35 -2.53
CA GLU A 35 2.60 -9.72 -1.99
C GLU A 35 2.11 -8.73 -0.92
N ARG A 36 3.01 -8.27 -0.03
CA ARG A 36 2.70 -7.31 1.02
C ARG A 36 2.43 -5.91 0.47
N VAL A 37 3.10 -5.55 -0.63
CA VAL A 37 2.87 -4.30 -1.35
C VAL A 37 1.49 -4.32 -2.01
N LEU A 38 1.15 -5.41 -2.68
CA LEU A 38 -0.14 -5.59 -3.36
C LEU A 38 -1.30 -5.56 -2.36
N ALA A 39 -1.22 -6.31 -1.25
CA ALA A 39 -2.23 -6.30 -0.20
C ALA A 39 -2.45 -4.91 0.41
N PHE A 40 -1.37 -4.14 0.62
CA PHE A 40 -1.48 -2.77 1.11
C PHE A 40 -2.18 -1.84 0.10
N LEU A 41 -1.80 -1.91 -1.18
CA LEU A 41 -2.40 -1.09 -2.23
C LEU A 41 -3.88 -1.42 -2.46
N GLU A 42 -4.26 -2.69 -2.37
CA GLU A 42 -5.65 -3.13 -2.43
C GLU A 42 -6.45 -2.56 -1.25
N HIS A 43 -5.94 -2.74 -0.02
CA HIS A 43 -6.59 -2.24 1.19
C HIS A 43 -6.82 -0.71 1.16
N ILE A 44 -5.81 0.06 0.77
CA ILE A 44 -5.93 1.52 0.65
C ILE A 44 -6.93 1.92 -0.45
N HIS A 45 -6.98 1.19 -1.57
CA HIS A 45 -7.93 1.50 -2.64
C HIS A 45 -9.37 1.16 -2.26
N THR A 46 -9.60 0.10 -1.48
CA THR A 46 -10.93 -0.21 -0.91
C THR A 46 -11.38 0.85 0.08
N LEU A 47 -10.48 1.32 0.96
CA LEU A 47 -10.80 2.35 1.95
C LEU A 47 -10.98 3.74 1.33
N LEU A 48 -10.11 4.11 0.39
CA LEU A 48 -10.02 5.45 -0.19
C LEU A 48 -9.92 5.36 -1.72
N PRO A 49 -11.00 4.96 -2.41
CA PRO A 49 -10.97 4.72 -3.86
C PRO A 49 -10.66 5.97 -4.68
N THR A 50 -10.87 7.17 -4.10
CA THR A 50 -10.62 8.47 -4.74
C THR A 50 -9.21 9.03 -4.48
N LEU A 51 -8.42 8.41 -3.60
CA LEU A 51 -7.07 8.89 -3.25
C LEU A 51 -6.14 8.95 -4.47
N VAL A 52 -6.30 7.98 -5.39
CA VAL A 52 -5.59 7.89 -6.64
C VAL A 52 -6.59 7.48 -7.72
N PRO A 53 -6.58 8.08 -8.93
CA PRO A 53 -7.41 7.62 -10.03
C PRO A 53 -7.24 6.12 -10.28
N ALA A 54 -8.34 5.38 -10.46
CA ALA A 54 -8.34 3.93 -10.62
C ALA A 54 -7.35 3.44 -11.69
N ILE A 55 -7.24 4.17 -12.81
CA ILE A 55 -6.27 3.85 -13.87
C ILE A 55 -4.81 3.91 -13.40
N LYS A 56 -4.46 4.83 -12.50
CA LYS A 56 -3.10 4.90 -11.93
C LYS A 56 -2.86 3.76 -10.95
N HIS A 57 -3.85 3.41 -10.12
CA HIS A 57 -3.77 2.26 -9.22
C HIS A 57 -3.53 0.96 -10.00
N MET A 58 -4.34 0.70 -11.03
CA MET A 58 -4.18 -0.46 -11.90
C MET A 58 -2.79 -0.54 -12.55
N LYS A 59 -2.26 0.59 -13.05
CA LYS A 59 -0.91 0.62 -13.63
C LYS A 59 0.17 0.23 -12.63
N ILE A 60 0.05 0.66 -11.37
CA ILE A 60 1.00 0.32 -10.31
C ILE A 60 0.91 -1.18 -9.98
N VAL A 61 -0.30 -1.69 -9.75
CA VAL A 61 -0.54 -3.12 -9.46
C VAL A 61 -0.03 -4.01 -10.59
N PHE A 62 -0.37 -3.68 -11.83
CA PHE A 62 0.07 -4.43 -13.02
C PHE A 62 1.59 -4.46 -13.14
N ALA A 63 2.27 -3.32 -12.96
CA ALA A 63 3.73 -3.27 -13.02
C ALA A 63 4.40 -4.14 -11.94
N LEU A 64 3.84 -4.17 -10.72
CA LEU A 64 4.34 -5.00 -9.64
C LEU A 64 4.14 -6.50 -9.91
N LEU A 65 2.96 -6.88 -10.42
CA LEU A 65 2.66 -8.27 -10.81
C LEU A 65 3.59 -8.76 -11.94
N LEU A 66 3.82 -7.93 -12.97
CA LEU A 66 4.77 -8.26 -14.02
C LEU A 66 6.19 -8.41 -13.50
N SER A 67 6.61 -7.53 -12.58
CA SER A 67 7.95 -7.58 -11.98
C SER A 67 8.18 -8.85 -11.16
N GLN A 68 7.13 -9.44 -10.58
CA GLN A 68 7.24 -10.72 -9.88
C GLN A 68 7.37 -11.89 -10.85
N LYS A 69 6.70 -11.84 -11.99
CA LYS A 69 6.71 -12.90 -13.00
C LYS A 69 8.04 -12.99 -13.77
N THR A 70 8.81 -11.91 -13.80
CA THR A 70 10.11 -11.84 -14.47
C THR A 70 11.31 -12.06 -13.54
N ALA A 71 11.07 -12.34 -12.26
CA ALA A 71 12.07 -12.65 -11.23
C ALA A 71 12.25 -14.15 -11.04
#